data_AF-A0A851DGY6-F1
#
_entry.id   AF-A0A851DGY6-F1
#
_cell.length_a   1.000
_cell.length_b   1.000
_cell.length_c   1.000
_cell.angle_alpha   90.00
_cell.angle_beta   90.00
_cell.angle_gamma   90.00
#
_symmetry.space_group_name_H-M   'P 1'
#
loop_
_entity.id
_entity.type
_entity.pdbx_description
1 polymer ?
#
loop_
_entity_poly.entity_id
_entity_poly.type
_entity_poly.pdbx_seq_one_letter_code
_entity_poly.pdbx_strand_id
1 'polypeptide(L)'
;GYTMNDLIFKWLEEQEAVQVAEGLTLPQFILRDEKDLGYCTKYYNTGKFTCIEVKFHLERQMGYYLIQMYIPSLLIVILSWVSFWINMDAAPARVGLGITTVLTMTTQSAGSRASLPKV
;
A
#
# COMPACT_ATOMS: atom_id res chain seq x y z
N GLY A 1 -4.48 -0.92 37.88
CA GLY A 1 -3.36 -1.18 36.97
C GLY A 1 -2.08 -0.96 37.73
N TYR A 2 -1.06 -1.77 37.46
CA TYR A 2 0.25 -1.66 38.12
C TYR A 2 1.05 -0.51 37.51
N THR A 3 1.63 0.32 38.37
CA THR A 3 2.48 1.42 37.94
C THR A 3 3.89 0.92 37.65
N MET A 4 4.74 1.75 37.05
CA MET A 4 6.17 1.42 36.83
C MET A 4 6.93 1.03 38.11
N ASN A 5 6.44 1.39 39.30
CA ASN A 5 7.05 1.01 40.57
C ASN A 5 6.79 -0.46 40.93
N ASP A 6 5.68 -1.00 40.44
CA ASP A 6 5.22 -2.36 40.75
C ASP A 6 5.57 -3.34 39.61
N LEU A 7 5.59 -2.87 38.35
CA LEU A 7 5.75 -3.69 37.16
C LEU A 7 6.46 -2.95 36.02
N ILE A 8 7.49 -3.59 35.46
CA ILE A 8 8.25 -3.09 34.31
C ILE A 8 8.32 -4.17 33.23
N PHE A 9 7.85 -3.87 32.02
CA PHE A 9 8.00 -4.73 30.86
C PHE A 9 9.34 -4.49 30.17
N LYS A 10 10.00 -5.57 29.75
CA LYS A 10 11.22 -5.56 28.95
C LYS A 10 11.13 -6.60 27.85
N TRP A 11 11.75 -6.31 26.72
CA TRP A 11 11.98 -7.30 25.67
C TRP A 11 13.05 -8.29 26.12
N LEU A 12 12.91 -9.55 25.72
CA LEU A 12 13.90 -10.58 25.99
C LEU A 12 15.11 -10.37 25.07
N GLU A 13 16.31 -10.28 25.64
CA GLU A 13 17.56 -10.03 24.89
C GLU A 13 18.24 -11.32 24.42
N GLU A 14 18.06 -12.43 25.14
CA GLU A 14 18.76 -13.70 24.89
C GLU A 14 18.16 -14.54 23.74
N GLN A 15 16.92 -14.28 23.35
CA GLN A 15 16.22 -14.94 22.25
C GLN A 15 15.52 -13.90 21.39
N GLU A 16 15.15 -14.26 20.16
CA GLU A 16 14.24 -13.42 19.37
C GLU A 16 12.94 -13.21 20.14
N ALA A 17 12.75 -11.98 20.64
CA ALA A 17 11.57 -11.64 21.43
C ALA A 17 10.27 -11.71 20.60
N VAL A 18 10.37 -11.67 19.27
CA VAL A 18 9.24 -11.76 18.33
C VAL A 18 9.57 -12.74 17.22
N GLN A 19 9.07 -13.96 17.35
CA GLN A 19 9.21 -15.02 16.35
C GLN A 19 8.07 -14.95 15.33
N VAL A 20 8.38 -15.21 14.07
CA VAL A 20 7.40 -15.30 12.98
C VAL A 20 7.37 -16.74 12.49
N ALA A 21 6.17 -17.25 12.18
CA ALA A 21 6.02 -18.62 11.70
C ALA A 21 6.76 -18.85 10.37
N GLU A 22 7.46 -19.97 10.26
CA GLU A 22 8.10 -20.38 9.01
C GLU A 22 7.04 -20.53 7.90
N GLY A 23 7.29 -19.87 6.77
CA GLY A 23 6.35 -19.86 5.64
C GLY A 23 5.17 -18.89 5.77
N LEU A 24 5.18 -17.96 6.73
CA LEU A 24 4.17 -16.90 6.77
C LEU A 24 4.31 -15.98 5.54
N THR A 25 3.28 -15.97 4.70
CA THR A 25 3.20 -15.09 3.52
C THR A 25 1.96 -14.22 3.58
N LEU A 26 2.10 -12.94 3.23
CA LEU A 26 1.00 -12.00 3.10
C LEU A 26 0.70 -11.77 1.59
N PRO A 27 -0.57 -11.69 1.18
CA PRO A 27 -0.93 -11.60 -0.24
C PRO A 27 -0.67 -10.25 -0.90
N GLN A 28 -0.55 -9.17 -0.12
CA GLN A 28 -0.36 -7.80 -0.62
C GLN A 28 0.91 -7.12 -0.08
N PHE A 29 1.57 -7.76 0.89
CA PHE A 29 2.70 -7.19 1.61
C PHE A 29 3.79 -8.22 1.78
N ILE A 30 5.01 -7.75 1.97
CA ILE A 30 6.16 -8.53 2.39
C ILE A 30 6.51 -8.01 3.77
N LEU A 31 6.52 -8.91 4.75
CA LEU A 31 7.02 -8.60 6.07
C LEU A 31 8.55 -8.53 5.98
N ARG A 32 9.14 -7.37 6.28
CA ARG A 32 10.59 -7.24 6.38
C ARG A 32 11.07 -7.97 7.64
N ASP A 33 12.26 -8.56 7.54
CA ASP A 33 12.87 -9.30 8.65
C ASP A 33 13.25 -8.39 9.82
N GLU A 34 13.60 -7.13 9.52
CA GLU A 34 13.89 -6.10 10.52
C GLU A 34 12.61 -5.67 11.25
N LYS A 35 12.62 -5.80 12.58
CA LYS A 35 11.54 -5.41 13.49
C LYS A 35 12.11 -4.46 14.53
N ASP A 36 11.46 -3.31 14.73
CA ASP A 36 11.92 -2.38 15.77
C ASP A 36 11.25 -2.73 17.10
N LEU A 37 12.05 -3.07 18.10
CA LEU A 37 11.61 -3.25 19.48
C LEU A 37 11.77 -1.93 20.23
N GLY A 38 10.68 -1.39 20.74
CA GLY A 38 10.61 -0.10 21.39
C GLY A 38 9.88 -0.12 22.72
N TYR A 39 9.94 1.01 23.41
CA TYR A 39 9.20 1.28 24.65
C TYR A 39 8.27 2.47 24.44
N CYS A 40 7.03 2.34 24.90
CA CYS A 40 5.95 3.30 24.64
C CYS A 40 5.32 3.85 25.94
N THR A 41 6.09 3.89 27.03
CA THR A 41 5.63 4.23 28.40
C THR A 41 4.63 5.38 28.40
N LYS A 42 3.45 5.14 28.98
CA LYS A 42 2.34 6.09 28.97
C LYS A 42 2.24 6.83 30.30
N TYR A 43 1.88 8.10 30.19
CA TYR A 43 1.72 9.02 31.31
C TYR A 43 0.24 9.38 31.42
N TYR A 44 -0.39 8.97 32.51
CA TYR A 44 -1.76 9.33 32.83
C TYR A 44 -1.81 10.11 34.13
N ASN A 45 -2.94 10.75 34.42
CA ASN A 45 -3.13 11.50 35.66
C ASN A 45 -3.01 10.60 36.91
N THR A 46 -3.24 9.30 36.75
CA THR A 46 -3.13 8.27 37.80
C THR A 46 -1.73 7.69 37.96
N GLY A 47 -0.77 8.02 37.09
CA GLY A 47 0.62 7.56 37.18
C GLY A 47 1.26 7.19 35.84
N LYS A 48 2.50 6.67 35.91
CA LYS A 48 3.26 6.16 34.77
C LYS A 48 3.07 4.66 34.62
N PHE A 49 2.75 4.21 33.41
CA PHE A 49 2.50 2.80 33.10
C PHE A 49 3.50 2.31 32.06
N THR A 50 4.12 1.15 32.35
CA THR A 50 5.05 0.48 31.45
C THR A 50 4.36 0.07 30.15
N CYS A 51 5.06 0.19 29.02
CA CYS A 51 4.53 -0.14 27.70
C CYS A 51 5.70 -0.52 26.79
N ILE A 52 5.55 -1.62 26.08
CA ILE A 52 6.47 -2.10 25.04
C ILE A 52 5.75 -2.09 23.70
N GLU A 53 6.45 -1.72 22.63
CA GLU A 53 5.93 -1.71 21.27
C GLU A 53 6.86 -2.47 20.33
N VAL A 54 6.28 -3.11 19.33
CA VAL A 54 7.01 -3.69 18.21
C VAL A 54 6.50 -3.05 16.93
N LYS A 55 7.42 -2.65 16.05
CA LYS A 55 7.08 -2.11 14.72
C LYS A 55 7.44 -3.15 13.67
N PHE A 56 6.44 -3.50 12.87
CA PHE A 56 6.59 -4.35 11.71
C PHE A 56 6.67 -3.48 10.47
N HIS A 57 7.74 -3.64 9.70
CA HIS A 57 7.89 -2.98 8.41
C HIS A 57 7.24 -3.84 7.33
N LEU A 58 6.11 -3.36 6.80
CA LEU A 58 5.35 -4.02 5.75
C LEU A 58 5.60 -3.33 4.42
N GLU A 59 6.27 -4.02 3.50
CA GLU A 59 6.52 -3.52 2.15
C GLU A 59 5.41 -3.96 1.20
N ARG A 60 4.87 -3.05 0.40
CA ARG A 60 3.78 -3.38 -0.53
C ARG A 60 4.29 -4.17 -1.73
N GLN A 61 3.65 -5.28 -2.04
CA GLN A 61 3.89 -5.99 -3.29
C GLN A 61 3.27 -5.24 -4.48
N MET A 62 4.11 -4.85 -5.44
CA MET A 62 3.68 -4.06 -6.60
C MET A 62 3.17 -4.89 -7.77
N GLY A 63 3.36 -6.22 -7.78
CA GLY A 63 3.06 -7.08 -8.93
C GLY A 63 1.61 -6.97 -9.43
N TYR A 64 0.65 -7.01 -8.51
CA TYR A 64 -0.77 -6.84 -8.82
C TYR A 64 -1.07 -5.47 -9.46
N TYR A 65 -0.54 -4.39 -8.87
CA TYR A 65 -0.74 -3.02 -9.34
C TYR A 65 -0.13 -2.81 -10.72
N LEU A 66 1.06 -3.37 -10.98
CA LEU A 66 1.69 -3.32 -12.30
C LEU A 66 0.79 -3.93 -13.38
N ILE A 67 0.26 -5.12 -13.14
CA ILE A 67 -0.55 -5.84 -14.15
C ILE A 67 -1.92 -5.19 -14.36
N GLN A 68 -2.61 -4.79 -13.29
CA GLN A 68 -3.98 -4.29 -13.41
C GLN A 68 -4.09 -2.79 -13.69
N MET A 69 -3.11 -1.97 -13.29
CA MET A 69 -3.18 -0.52 -13.41
C MET A 69 -2.16 0.03 -14.41
N TYR A 70 -0.89 -0.37 -14.29
CA TYR A 70 0.17 0.20 -15.13
C TYR A 70 0.14 -0.33 -16.57
N ILE A 71 -0.06 -1.64 -16.78
CA ILE A 71 -0.14 -2.19 -18.14
C ILE A 71 -1.33 -1.58 -18.91
N PRO A 72 -2.58 -1.56 -18.38
CA PRO A 72 -3.70 -1.04 -19.16
C PRO A 72 -3.63 0.47 -19.38
N SER A 73 -3.09 1.25 -18.43
CA SER A 73 -2.86 2.69 -18.65
C SER A 73 -1.85 2.95 -19.77
N LEU A 74 -0.75 2.18 -19.81
CA LEU A 74 0.24 2.29 -20.88
C LEU A 74 -0.35 1.92 -22.25
N LEU A 75 -1.20 0.89 -22.31
CA LEU A 75 -1.93 0.54 -23.53
C LEU A 75 -2.86 1.67 -23.99
N ILE A 76 -3.57 2.33 -23.07
CA ILE A 76 -4.43 3.47 -23.39
C ILE A 76 -3.61 4.64 -23.98
N VAL A 77 -2.43 4.92 -23.42
CA VAL A 77 -1.52 5.95 -23.96
C VAL A 77 -1.08 5.59 -25.38
N ILE A 78 -0.66 4.36 -25.63
CA ILE A 78 -0.27 3.90 -26.97
C ILE A 78 -1.44 4.04 -27.95
N LEU A 79 -2.66 3.61 -27.57
CA LEU A 79 -3.85 3.73 -28.41
C LEU A 79 -4.19 5.19 -28.75
N SER A 80 -3.94 6.12 -27.82
CA SER A 80 -4.10 7.54 -28.10
C SER A 80 -3.16 8.03 -29.21
N TRP A 81 -1.94 7.50 -29.28
CA TRP A 81 -0.96 7.86 -30.31
C TRP A 81 -1.28 7.26 -31.67
N VAL A 82 -1.95 6.11 -31.72
CA VAL A 82 -2.41 5.51 -32.98
C VAL A 82 -3.35 6.45 -33.74
N SER A 83 -4.08 7.33 -33.04
CA SER A 83 -4.94 8.34 -33.67
C SER A 83 -4.19 9.33 -34.58
N PHE A 84 -2.87 9.49 -34.40
CA PHE A 84 -2.04 10.33 -35.27
C PHE A 84 -1.73 9.69 -36.63
N TRP A 85 -1.81 8.37 -36.74
CA TRP A 85 -1.56 7.62 -37.97
C TRP A 85 -2.79 7.51 -38.87
N ILE A 86 -3.96 7.92 -38.37
CA ILE A 86 -5.22 7.86 -39.10
C ILE A 86 -5.34 9.09 -40.00
N ASN A 87 -5.67 8.86 -41.27
CA ASN A 87 -5.88 9.90 -42.28
C ASN A 87 -6.84 10.99 -41.78
N MET A 88 -6.52 12.24 -42.10
CA MET A 88 -7.25 13.42 -41.63
C MET A 88 -8.73 13.42 -42.03
N ASP A 89 -9.07 12.80 -43.16
CA ASP A 89 -10.44 12.69 -43.68
C ASP A 89 -11.35 11.81 -42.82
N ALA A 90 -10.78 10.92 -42.00
CA ALA A 90 -11.52 10.07 -41.06
C ALA A 90 -11.69 10.76 -39.68
N ALA A 91 -12.19 11.99 -39.68
CA ALA A 91 -12.43 12.77 -38.46
C ALA A 91 -13.31 12.04 -37.40
N PRO A 92 -14.40 11.33 -37.75
CA PRO A 92 -15.24 10.64 -36.77
C PRO A 92 -14.49 9.54 -36.00
N ALA A 93 -13.56 8.84 -36.67
CA ALA A 93 -12.78 7.77 -36.06
C ALA A 93 -11.78 8.33 -35.03
N ARG A 94 -11.12 9.44 -35.34
CA ARG A 94 -10.15 10.09 -34.44
C ARG A 94 -10.83 10.65 -33.18
N VAL A 95 -11.98 11.30 -33.35
CA VAL A 95 -12.78 11.85 -32.24
C VAL A 95 -13.33 10.72 -31.36
N GLY A 96 -13.85 9.64 -31.96
CA GLY A 96 -14.31 8.47 -31.22
C GLY A 96 -13.22 7.84 -30.36
N LEU A 97 -12.03 7.60 -30.94
CA LEU A 97 -10.88 7.07 -30.20
C LEU A 97 -10.42 8.01 -29.06
N GLY A 98 -10.42 9.32 -29.29
CA GLY A 98 -10.08 10.31 -28.26
C GLY A 98 -11.06 10.32 -27.08
N ILE A 99 -12.37 10.27 -27.35
CA ILE A 99 -13.39 10.25 -26.30
C ILE A 99 -13.32 8.95 -25.49
N THR A 100 -13.23 7.81 -26.18
CA THR A 100 -13.16 6.50 -25.51
C THR A 100 -11.91 6.39 -24.63
N THR A 101 -10.74 6.84 -25.10
CA THR A 101 -9.50 6.79 -24.30
C THR A 101 -9.60 7.64 -23.03
N VAL A 102 -10.14 8.86 -23.11
CA VAL A 102 -10.37 9.72 -21.93
C VAL A 102 -11.39 9.12 -20.96
N LEU A 103 -12.49 8.57 -21.49
CA LEU A 103 -13.50 7.90 -20.66
C LEU A 103 -12.91 6.70 -19.93
N THR A 104 -12.17 5.84 -20.63
CA THR A 104 -11.50 4.66 -20.04
C THR A 104 -10.51 5.08 -18.96
N MET A 105 -9.71 6.12 -19.18
CA MET A 105 -8.78 6.66 -18.17
C MET A 105 -9.54 7.17 -16.93
N THR A 106 -10.66 7.86 -17.14
CA THR A 106 -11.51 8.37 -16.05
C THR A 106 -12.12 7.21 -15.24
N THR A 107 -12.64 6.18 -15.90
CA THR A 107 -13.17 4.97 -15.26
C THR A 107 -12.09 4.23 -14.49
N GLN A 108 -10.88 4.08 -15.04
CA GLN A 108 -9.76 3.43 -14.36
C GLN A 108 -9.30 4.23 -13.13
N SER A 109 -9.27 5.56 -13.22
CA SER A 109 -8.96 6.44 -12.09
C SER A 109 -10.00 6.33 -10.98
N ALA A 110 -11.28 6.28 -11.32
CA ALA A 110 -12.35 6.07 -10.35
C ALA A 110 -12.27 4.67 -9.70
N GLY A 111 -12.03 3.62 -10.51
CA GLY A 111 -11.89 2.25 -10.04
C GLY A 111 -10.71 2.03 -9.10
N SER A 112 -9.56 2.64 -9.38
CA SER A 112 -8.39 2.56 -8.49
C SER A 112 -8.68 3.18 -7.12
N ARG A 113 -9.33 4.36 -7.09
CA ARG A 113 -9.71 5.06 -5.87
C ARG A 113 -10.80 4.38 -5.05
N ALA A 114 -11.64 3.54 -5.66
CA ALA A 114 -12.70 2.81 -4.94
C ALA A 114 -12.17 1.83 -3.89
N SER A 115 -10.93 1.35 -4.07
CA SER A 115 -10.28 0.41 -3.16
C SER A 115 -9.45 1.08 -2.05
N LEU A 116 -9.33 2.41 -2.06
CA LEU A 116 -8.58 3.17 -1.06
C LEU A 116 -9.52 3.84 -0.06
N PRO A 117 -9.14 3.95 1.23
CA PRO A 117 -9.87 4.79 2.17
C PRO A 117 -9.88 6.23 1.66
N LYS A 118 -11.02 6.91 1.88
CA LYS A 118 -11.14 8.34 1.57
C LYS A 118 -10.20 9.09 2.52
N VAL A 119 -9.18 9.69 1.94
CA VAL A 119 -8.24 10.58 2.63
C VAL A 119 -8.75 12.01 2.63
#